data_AF-A0A166LSQ4-F1
#
_entry.id   AF-A0A166LSQ4-F1
#
_cell.length_a   1.000
_cell.length_b   1.000
_cell.length_c   1.000
_cell.angle_alpha   90.00
_cell.angle_beta   90.00
_cell.angle_gamma   90.00
#
_symmetry.space_group_name_H-M   'P 1'
#
loop_
_entity.id
_entity.type
_entity.pdbx_description
1 polymer ?
#
loop_
_entity_poly.entity_id
_entity_poly.type
_entity_poly.pdbx_seq_one_letter_code
_entity_poly.pdbx_strand_id
1 'polypeptide(L)'
;MEVEDGAVLGKLLGSLKASTGDDMKQSIPEILKLHESLHGPEQEARDAELAGVRLSPGLALTGWRWLHGDYQAELLGRDSVAEVVEAFKGWKQKNGAKLDDAA
;
A
#
# COMPACT_ATOMS: atom_id res chain seq x y z
N MET A 1 0.42 9.10 -6.20
CA MET A 1 0.28 8.03 -5.20
C MET A 1 -1.16 7.74 -4.77
N GLU A 2 -2.12 8.67 -4.87
CA GLU A 2 -3.53 8.36 -4.51
C GLU A 2 -4.18 7.28 -5.38
N VAL A 3 -3.72 7.07 -6.62
CA VAL A 3 -4.31 6.11 -7.57
C VAL A 3 -3.99 4.65 -7.19
N GLU A 4 -2.78 4.39 -6.70
CA GLU A 4 -2.35 3.05 -6.28
C GLU A 4 -3.03 2.65 -4.97
N ASP A 5 -3.15 3.58 -4.03
CA ASP A 5 -3.82 3.40 -2.75
C ASP A 5 -5.28 2.94 -2.94
N GLY A 6 -6.00 3.58 -3.88
CA GLY A 6 -7.37 3.17 -4.22
C GLY A 6 -7.47 1.78 -4.83
N ALA A 7 -6.52 1.39 -5.70
CA ALA A 7 -6.51 0.07 -6.33
C ALA A 7 -6.18 -1.05 -5.32
N VAL A 8 -5.20 -0.81 -4.47
CA VAL A 8 -4.77 -1.72 -3.41
C VAL A 8 -5.87 -1.93 -2.37
N LEU A 9 -6.44 -0.83 -1.87
CA LEU A 9 -7.54 -0.86 -0.91
C LEU A 9 -8.78 -1.54 -1.50
N GLY A 10 -9.10 -1.24 -2.76
CA GLY A 10 -10.18 -1.91 -3.49
C GLY A 10 -9.97 -3.42 -3.61
N LYS A 11 -8.74 -3.87 -3.89
CA LYS A 11 -8.41 -5.29 -3.97
C LYS A 11 -8.52 -6.00 -2.61
N LEU A 12 -8.06 -5.36 -1.53
CA LEU A 12 -8.18 -5.86 -0.16
C LEU A 12 -9.63 -6.03 0.24
N LEU A 13 -10.45 -4.99 0.08
CA LEU A 13 -11.87 -5.02 0.44
C LEU A 13 -12.64 -6.04 -0.40
N GLY A 14 -12.33 -6.15 -1.70
CA GLY A 14 -12.90 -7.18 -2.57
C GLY A 14 -12.55 -8.59 -2.12
N SER A 15 -11.29 -8.83 -1.73
CA SER A 15 -10.83 -10.14 -1.24
C SER A 15 -11.43 -10.49 0.12
N LEU A 16 -11.62 -9.49 0.99
CA LEU A 16 -12.29 -9.64 2.29
C LEU A 16 -13.77 -9.98 2.12
N LYS A 17 -14.49 -9.26 1.24
CA LYS A 17 -15.90 -9.53 0.94
C LYS A 17 -16.13 -10.94 0.41
N ALA A 18 -15.22 -11.41 -0.46
CA ALA A 18 -15.27 -12.77 -1.00
C ALA A 18 -15.01 -13.85 0.07
N SER A 19 -14.31 -13.52 1.15
CA SER A 19 -13.93 -14.48 2.21
C SER A 19 -14.88 -14.51 3.40
N THR A 20 -15.53 -13.40 3.74
CA THR A 20 -16.24 -13.23 5.03
C THR A 20 -17.72 -12.87 4.86
N GLY A 21 -18.19 -12.59 3.63
CA GLY A 21 -19.59 -12.19 3.42
C GLY A 21 -19.96 -10.88 4.14
N ASP A 22 -21.16 -10.80 4.71
CA ASP A 22 -21.66 -9.60 5.41
C ASP A 22 -20.95 -9.30 6.75
N ASP A 23 -20.26 -10.29 7.33
CA ASP A 23 -19.46 -10.14 8.57
C ASP A 23 -18.13 -9.39 8.35
N MET A 24 -17.82 -9.04 7.09
CA MET A 24 -16.70 -8.19 6.68
C MET A 24 -16.53 -6.94 7.56
N LYS A 25 -17.63 -6.33 8.02
CA LYS A 25 -17.59 -5.07 8.79
C LYS A 25 -16.76 -5.16 10.07
N GLN A 26 -16.67 -6.36 10.67
CA GLN A 26 -15.88 -6.58 11.89
C GLN A 26 -14.37 -6.61 11.59
N SER A 27 -13.97 -7.00 10.38
CA SER A 27 -12.58 -7.10 9.95
C SER A 27 -12.06 -5.85 9.20
N ILE A 28 -12.94 -4.91 8.84
CA ILE A 28 -12.54 -3.65 8.17
C ILE A 28 -11.44 -2.90 8.96
N PRO A 29 -11.54 -2.70 10.29
CA PRO A 29 -10.51 -1.99 11.03
C PRO A 29 -9.14 -2.67 10.99
N GLU A 30 -9.11 -4.01 10.95
CA GLU A 30 -7.86 -4.77 10.90
C GLU A 30 -7.22 -4.73 9.50
N ILE A 31 -8.05 -4.76 8.45
CA ILE A 31 -7.58 -4.65 7.07
C ILE A 31 -7.07 -3.24 6.75
N LEU A 32 -7.69 -2.20 7.30
CA LEU A 32 -7.17 -0.83 7.18
C LEU A 32 -5.82 -0.69 7.88
N LYS A 33 -5.64 -1.31 9.05
CA LYS A 33 -4.32 -1.36 9.72
C LYS A 33 -3.28 -2.13 8.91
N LEU A 34 -3.67 -3.23 8.26
CA LEU A 34 -2.78 -3.98 7.37
C LEU A 34 -2.32 -3.11 6.20
N HIS A 35 -3.26 -2.41 5.56
CA HIS A 35 -2.96 -1.46 4.49
C HIS A 35 -1.99 -0.36 4.93
N GLU A 36 -2.27 0.30 6.05
CA GLU A 36 -1.40 1.34 6.62
C GLU A 36 -0.01 0.81 6.97
N SER A 37 0.10 -0.42 7.50
CA SER A 37 1.40 -1.02 7.84
C SER A 37 2.27 -1.36 6.64
N LEU A 38 1.66 -1.59 5.46
CA LEU A 38 2.38 -1.91 4.22
C LEU A 38 2.90 -0.65 3.53
N HIS A 39 2.18 0.46 3.64
CA HIS A 39 2.48 1.68 2.90
C HIS A 39 3.10 2.80 3.75
N GLY A 40 2.80 2.87 5.04
CA GLY A 40 3.22 3.96 5.93
C GLY A 40 4.74 4.15 6.01
N PRO A 41 5.55 3.14 6.36
CA PRO A 41 7.00 3.32 6.55
C PRO A 41 7.74 3.72 5.27
N GLU A 42 7.32 3.21 4.13
CA GLU A 42 7.93 3.51 2.84
C GLU A 42 7.49 4.87 2.30
N GLN A 43 6.22 5.24 2.50
CA GLN A 43 5.76 6.60 2.20
C GLN A 43 6.49 7.63 3.05
N GLU A 44 6.62 7.39 4.36
CA GLU A 44 7.37 8.25 5.27
C GLU A 44 8.85 8.35 4.89
N ALA A 45 9.50 7.24 4.51
CA ALA A 45 10.89 7.25 4.06
C ALA A 45 11.07 8.07 2.78
N ARG A 46 10.16 7.92 1.80
CA ARG A 46 10.20 8.69 0.55
C ARG A 46 9.91 10.17 0.78
N ASP A 47 8.94 10.49 1.64
CA ASP A 47 8.62 11.88 1.98
C ASP A 47 9.77 12.54 2.73
N ALA A 48 10.46 11.81 3.61
CA ALA A 48 11.67 12.27 4.28
C ALA A 48 12.86 12.47 3.32
N GLU A 49 13.05 11.55 2.36
CA GLU A 49 14.06 11.69 1.32
C GLU A 49 13.80 12.92 0.45
N LEU A 50 12.57 13.09 -0.04
CA LEU A 50 12.16 14.22 -0.87
C LEU A 50 12.20 15.57 -0.11
N ALA A 51 11.88 15.59 1.18
CA ALA A 51 11.97 16.80 2.02
C ALA A 51 13.42 17.31 2.16
N GLY A 52 14.41 16.42 2.05
CA GLY A 52 15.83 16.75 2.12
C GLY A 52 16.44 17.23 0.79
N VAL A 53 15.74 17.04 -0.34
CA VAL A 53 16.28 17.38 -1.66
C VAL A 53 16.23 18.89 -1.89
N ARG A 54 17.39 19.55 -1.74
CA ARG A 54 17.58 20.90 -2.29
C ARG A 54 17.63 20.79 -3.81
N LEU A 55 16.62 21.32 -4.48
CA LEU A 55 16.64 21.51 -5.93
C LEU A 55 17.90 22.32 -6.31
N SER A 56 18.77 21.74 -7.13
CA SER A 56 19.96 22.36 -7.70
C SER A 56 19.67 23.75 -8.30
N PRO A 57 20.59 24.72 -8.18
CA PRO A 57 20.45 26.03 -8.82
C PRO A 57 20.23 25.86 -10.34
N GLY A 58 19.12 26.37 -10.86
CA GLY A 58 18.68 26.18 -12.26
C GLY A 58 17.40 25.33 -12.42
N LEU A 59 16.85 24.81 -11.32
CA LEU A 59 15.56 24.12 -11.28
C LEU A 59 14.38 25.07 -11.00
N ALA A 60 14.23 26.12 -11.83
CA ALA A 60 13.04 26.99 -11.80
C ALA A 60 12.07 26.74 -12.98
N LEU A 61 10.89 26.24 -12.61
CA LEU A 61 9.51 26.54 -13.09
C LEU A 61 9.14 26.50 -14.59
N THR A 62 9.87 25.86 -15.50
CA THR A 62 9.42 25.78 -16.91
C THR A 62 9.48 24.41 -17.58
N GLY A 63 9.69 23.32 -16.83
CA GLY A 63 9.60 22.00 -17.44
C GLY A 63 9.62 20.85 -16.46
N TRP A 64 8.76 19.86 -16.73
CA TRP A 64 8.82 18.54 -16.13
C TRP A 64 10.20 17.94 -16.43
N ARG A 65 11.00 17.68 -15.39
CA ARG A 65 12.28 16.98 -15.50
C ARG A 65 12.23 15.71 -14.66
N TRP A 66 12.62 14.60 -15.27
CA TRP A 66 12.66 13.30 -14.63
C TRP A 66 13.79 13.26 -13.60
N LEU A 67 13.46 13.01 -12.33
CA LEU A 67 14.43 12.63 -11.31
C LEU A 67 14.85 11.20 -11.60
N HIS A 68 16.16 10.99 -11.79
CA HIS A 68 16.91 9.72 -11.88
C HIS A 68 16.17 8.49 -12.42
N GLY A 69 16.61 7.95 -13.57
CA GLY A 69 15.98 6.79 -14.20
C GLY A 69 15.88 5.53 -13.33
N ASP A 70 16.84 5.33 -12.42
CA ASP A 70 16.83 4.20 -11.48
C ASP A 70 15.71 4.33 -10.44
N TYR A 71 15.46 5.55 -9.95
CA TYR A 71 14.36 5.85 -9.03
C TYR A 71 13.00 5.57 -9.70
N GLN A 72 12.86 5.92 -10.97
CA GLN A 72 11.65 5.65 -11.73
C GLN A 72 11.45 4.15 -12.01
N ALA A 73 12.54 3.40 -12.25
CA ALA A 73 12.47 1.96 -12.47
C ALA A 73 12.06 1.22 -11.19
N GLU A 74 12.56 1.64 -10.03
CA GLU A 74 12.14 1.11 -8.73
C GLU A 74 10.67 1.42 -8.44
N LEU A 75 10.25 2.67 -8.71
CA LEU A 75 8.89 3.13 -8.43
C LEU A 75 7.83 2.53 -9.38
N LEU A 76 8.19 2.26 -10.63
CA LEU A 76 7.29 1.63 -11.62
C LEU A 76 7.41 0.10 -11.69
N GLY A 77 8.48 -0.48 -11.15
CA GLY A 77 8.73 -1.91 -11.16
C GLY A 77 8.00 -2.68 -10.06
N ARG A 78 7.40 -1.96 -9.11
CA ARG A 78 6.76 -2.55 -7.94
C ARG A 78 5.30 -2.86 -8.19
N ASP A 79 4.89 -4.11 -7.93
CA ASP A 79 3.49 -4.52 -8.00
C ASP A 79 2.87 -4.50 -6.60
N SER A 80 2.38 -3.32 -6.22
CA SER A 80 1.73 -3.11 -4.91
C SER A 80 0.48 -3.96 -4.72
N VAL A 81 -0.20 -4.36 -5.80
CA VAL A 81 -1.39 -5.20 -5.70
C VAL A 81 -1.01 -6.64 -5.37
N ALA A 82 0.04 -7.18 -6.01
CA ALA A 82 0.54 -8.51 -5.70
C ALA A 82 1.05 -8.62 -4.26
N GLU A 83 1.83 -7.63 -3.80
CA GLU A 83 2.35 -7.59 -2.42
C GLU A 83 1.24 -7.63 -1.38
N VAL A 84 0.18 -6.85 -1.61
CA VAL A 84 -0.96 -6.78 -0.69
C VAL A 84 -1.80 -8.05 -0.73
N VAL A 85 -1.92 -8.72 -1.88
CA VAL A 85 -2.59 -10.02 -1.98
C VAL A 85 -1.84 -11.08 -1.15
N GLU A 86 -0.51 -11.11 -1.20
CA GLU A 86 0.28 -12.02 -0.37
C GLU A 86 0.19 -11.67 1.11
N ALA A 87 0.24 -10.39 1.46
CA ALA A 87 0.06 -9.93 2.85
C ALA A 87 -1.33 -10.32 3.40
N PHE A 88 -2.38 -10.21 2.58
CA PHE A 88 -3.73 -10.65 2.95
C PHE A 88 -3.81 -12.16 3.18
N LYS A 89 -3.15 -12.99 2.36
CA LYS A 89 -3.08 -14.45 2.60
C LYS A 89 -2.42 -14.76 3.94
N GLY A 90 -1.32 -14.09 4.27
CA GLY A 90 -0.64 -14.24 5.57
C GLY A 90 -1.50 -13.79 6.74
N TRP A 91 -2.21 -12.66 6.61
CA TRP A 91 -3.18 -12.19 7.59
C TRP A 91 -4.33 -13.20 7.79
N LYS A 92 -4.86 -13.77 6.71
CA LYS A 92 -5.91 -14.79 6.76
C LYS A 92 -5.44 -16.06 7.47
N GLN A 93 -4.21 -16.50 7.27
CA GLN A 93 -3.67 -17.67 8.00
C GLN A 93 -3.54 -17.40 9.51
N LYS A 94 -3.17 -16.18 9.90
CA LYS A 94 -3.05 -15.80 11.32
C LYS A 94 -4.41 -15.62 12.01
N ASN A 95 -5.42 -15.15 11.27
CA ASN A 95 -6.75 -14.86 11.82
C ASN A 95 -7.80 -15.94 11.54
N GLY A 96 -7.56 -16.86 10.60
CA GLY A 96 -8.43 -18.02 10.37
C GLY A 96 -8.53 -18.92 11.61
N ALA A 97 -7.41 -19.16 12.30
CA ALA A 97 -7.39 -19.87 13.58
C ALA A 97 -8.16 -19.17 14.71
N LYS A 98 -8.39 -17.84 14.61
CA LYS A 98 -9.20 -17.07 15.57
C LYS A 98 -10.68 -16.96 15.18
N LEU A 99 -11.00 -17.16 13.91
CA LEU A 99 -12.37 -17.10 13.39
C LEU A 99 -13.09 -18.45 13.57
N ASP A 100 -12.35 -19.57 13.54
CA ASP A 100 -12.91 -20.91 13.74
C ASP A 100 -13.16 -21.27 15.22
N ASP A 101 -12.46 -20.62 16.17
CA ASP A 101 -12.66 -20.79 17.63
C ASP A 101 -13.85 -19.99 18.19
N ALA A 102 -14.50 -19.16 17.36
CA ALA A 102 -15.64 -18.31 17.72
C ALA A 102 -17.00 -18.79 17.17
N ALA A 103 -17.03 -19.99 16.54
CA ALA A 103 -18.23 -20.66 16.02
C ALA A 103 -18.63 -21.85 16.90
#